data_AF-A0AA88V8E9-F1
#
_entry.id   AF-A0AA88V8E9-F1
#
_cell.length_a   1.000
_cell.length_b   1.000
_cell.length_c   1.000
_cell.angle_alpha   90.00
_cell.angle_beta   90.00
_cell.angle_gamma   90.00
#
_symmetry.space_group_name_H-M   'P 1'
#
loop_
_entity.id
_entity.type
_entity.pdbx_description
1 polymer ?
#
loop_
_entity_poly.entity_id
_entity_poly.type
_entity_poly.pdbx_seq_one_letter_code
_entity_poly.pdbx_strand_id
1 'polypeptide(L)'
;MELMIAAGKAVPRLQLEHGLAVDRVYTGSFMTSLDMAGFSITLMKADPAILRRLDAATKAPYWPVGVGGNRPPAKIPVPLPPSHLTKNDERVGNNLSRFDDLKSYSNIKTLSRPQQFSEEGRVLEVAIQAAAAAVINLRDSLNEWDSKAGDGDCGSTMFRGATAILEDMKKYYPLNDATETVYEMGSSIRRVMGGTRADALEAAIAAVSKYGGARAGYRTLLDALIPASLVLKERLTAGDDPADAFVLASEAALAGAESTKLMQAQVTF
;
A
#
# COMPACT_ATOMS: atom_id res chain seq x y z
N MET A 1 17.96 -0.47 8.65
CA MET A 1 19.20 -1.24 8.44
C MET A 1 19.32 -1.70 6.98
N GLU A 2 18.25 -2.22 6.38
CA GLU A 2 18.23 -2.73 5.00
C GLU A 2 18.55 -1.68 3.93
N LEU A 3 18.07 -0.44 4.05
CA LEU A 3 18.39 0.63 3.10
C LEU A 3 19.90 0.94 3.02
N MET A 4 20.63 0.80 4.13
CA MET A 4 22.09 0.99 4.14
C MET A 4 22.81 -0.18 3.46
N ILE A 5 22.25 -1.39 3.56
CA ILE A 5 22.76 -2.56 2.83
C ILE A 5 22.51 -2.39 1.32
N ALA A 6 21.33 -1.92 0.94
CA ALA A 6 20.99 -1.63 -0.45
C ALA A 6 21.92 -0.56 -1.04
N ALA A 7 22.12 0.57 -0.34
CA ALA A 7 23.07 1.61 -0.74
C ALA A 7 24.51 1.08 -0.82
N GLY A 8 24.94 0.28 0.17
CA GLY A 8 26.25 -0.35 0.22
C GLY A 8 26.54 -1.33 -0.92
N LYS A 9 25.50 -1.91 -1.55
CA LYS A 9 25.63 -2.73 -2.75
C LYS A 9 25.50 -1.93 -4.05
N ALA A 10 24.61 -0.94 -4.09
CA ALA A 10 24.34 -0.15 -5.29
C ALA A 10 25.54 0.73 -5.68
N VAL A 11 26.16 1.40 -4.71
CA VAL A 11 27.24 2.37 -4.98
C VAL A 11 28.47 1.69 -5.62
N PRO A 12 29.01 0.57 -5.09
CA PRO A 12 30.11 -0.13 -5.74
C PRO A 12 29.79 -0.61 -7.16
N ARG A 13 28.57 -1.09 -7.43
CA ARG A 13 28.17 -1.50 -8.78
C ARG A 13 28.17 -0.32 -9.75
N LEU A 14 27.62 0.82 -9.35
CA LEU A 14 27.61 2.04 -10.17
C LEU A 14 29.03 2.52 -10.48
N GLN A 15 29.95 2.44 -9.53
CA GLN A 15 31.33 2.88 -9.72
C GLN A 15 32.19 1.88 -10.51
N LEU A 16 32.13 0.59 -10.17
CA LEU A 16 33.00 -0.44 -10.74
C LEU A 16 32.49 -1.00 -12.06
N GLU A 17 31.19 -1.25 -12.17
CA GLU A 17 30.59 -1.89 -13.36
C GLU A 17 30.15 -0.85 -14.39
N HIS A 18 29.69 0.33 -13.94
CA HIS A 18 29.17 1.37 -14.82
C HIS A 18 30.08 2.60 -14.95
N GLY A 19 31.22 2.65 -14.23
CA GLY A 19 32.19 3.74 -14.34
C GLY A 19 31.67 5.11 -13.89
N LEU A 20 30.59 5.15 -13.10
CA LEU A 20 29.97 6.40 -12.65
C LEU A 20 30.67 6.94 -11.42
N ALA A 21 31.08 8.21 -11.44
CA ALA A 21 31.51 8.92 -10.25
C ALA A 21 30.30 9.27 -9.39
N VAL A 22 30.27 8.79 -8.14
CA VAL A 22 29.17 9.02 -7.19
C VAL A 22 29.62 10.05 -6.15
N ASP A 23 29.17 11.30 -6.31
CA ASP A 23 29.54 12.42 -5.41
C ASP A 23 28.69 12.52 -4.13
N ARG A 24 27.41 12.15 -4.21
CA ARG A 24 26.43 12.24 -3.12
C ARG A 24 25.58 10.99 -3.05
N VAL A 25 25.36 10.50 -1.84
CA VAL A 25 24.47 9.37 -1.55
C VAL A 25 23.52 9.81 -0.44
N TYR A 26 22.23 9.71 -0.74
CA TYR A 26 21.16 9.97 0.20
C TYR A 26 20.43 8.65 0.47
N THR A 27 20.29 8.31 1.75
CA THR A 27 19.60 7.09 2.17
C THR A 27 18.68 7.45 3.31
N GLY A 28 17.40 7.12 3.16
CA GLY A 28 16.35 7.48 4.10
C GLY A 28 14.98 7.31 3.46
N SER A 29 13.94 7.62 4.23
CA SER A 29 12.55 7.59 3.78
C SER A 29 12.20 8.97 3.19
N PHE A 30 12.41 9.14 1.89
CA PHE A 30 12.14 10.41 1.18
C PHE A 30 10.76 10.42 0.52
N MET A 31 10.47 9.38 -0.27
CA MET A 31 9.17 9.13 -0.86
C MET A 31 8.79 7.69 -0.54
N THR A 32 7.75 7.51 0.26
CA THR A 32 7.32 6.20 0.78
C THR A 32 5.94 5.84 0.25
N SER A 33 5.76 4.61 -0.21
CA SER A 33 4.45 4.04 -0.52
C SER A 33 3.90 3.30 0.69
N LEU A 34 3.51 4.07 1.72
CA LEU A 34 2.97 3.54 2.99
C LEU A 34 3.82 2.39 3.57
N ASP A 35 3.27 1.18 3.65
CA ASP A 35 3.88 -0.03 4.24
C ASP A 35 4.56 -0.93 3.20
N MET A 36 4.92 -0.43 2.01
CA MET A 36 5.62 -1.24 1.00
C MET A 36 6.98 -1.70 1.51
N ALA A 37 7.19 -3.03 1.57
CA ALA A 37 8.48 -3.65 1.84
C ALA A 37 9.41 -3.62 0.61
N GLY A 38 9.67 -2.42 0.10
CA GLY A 38 10.52 -2.19 -1.07
C GLY A 38 11.33 -0.90 -0.94
N PHE A 39 12.22 -0.68 -1.89
CA PHE A 39 13.02 0.53 -1.97
C PHE A 39 13.16 0.96 -3.43
N SER A 40 13.38 2.26 -3.65
CA SER A 40 13.72 2.81 -4.96
C SER A 40 15.16 3.30 -4.96
N ILE A 41 15.82 3.24 -6.11
CA ILE A 41 17.13 3.85 -6.35
C ILE A 41 16.96 4.88 -7.45
N THR A 42 17.24 6.14 -7.13
CA THR A 42 17.20 7.26 -8.09
C THR A 42 18.62 7.73 -8.38
N LEU A 43 18.96 7.82 -9.67
CA LEU A 43 20.23 8.35 -10.14
C LEU A 43 19.99 9.72 -10.76
N MET A 44 20.79 10.71 -10.37
CA MET A 44 20.73 12.06 -10.93
C MET A 44 22.13 12.48 -11.38
N LYS A 45 22.26 12.87 -12.66
CA LYS A 45 23.46 13.54 -13.14
C LYS A 45 23.54 14.90 -12.45
N ALA A 46 24.59 15.11 -11.66
CA ALA A 46 24.80 16.35 -10.94
C ALA A 46 26.03 17.08 -11.49
N ASP A 47 25.94 18.41 -11.53
CA ASP A 47 27.07 19.30 -11.72
C ASP A 47 27.37 20.03 -10.40
N PRO A 48 28.47 20.79 -10.31
CA PRO A 48 28.80 21.54 -9.09
C PRO A 48 27.70 22.51 -8.64
N ALA A 49 26.89 23.06 -9.56
CA ALA A 49 25.81 23.97 -9.22
C ALA A 49 24.64 23.23 -8.55
N ILE A 50 24.27 22.05 -9.05
CA ILE A 50 23.27 21.16 -8.44
C ILE A 50 23.73 20.69 -7.07
N LEU A 51 24.99 20.26 -6.94
CA LEU A 51 25.55 19.82 -5.65
C LEU A 51 25.46 20.93 -4.59
N ARG A 52 25.83 22.17 -4.95
CA ARG A 52 25.71 23.33 -4.05
C ARG A 52 24.27 23.60 -3.61
N ARG A 53 23.29 23.38 -4.49
CA ARG A 53 21.86 23.56 -4.16
C ARG A 53 21.35 22.46 -3.23
N LEU A 54 21.75 21.22 -3.46
CA LEU A 54 21.39 20.09 -2.59
C LEU A 54 21.98 20.22 -1.18
N ASP A 55 23.18 20.77 -1.08
CA ASP A 55 23.92 20.97 0.18
C ASP A 55 23.54 22.27 0.90
N ALA A 56 22.70 23.12 0.31
CA ALA A 56 22.27 24.37 0.91
C ALA A 56 21.42 24.13 2.18
N ALA A 57 21.54 25.03 3.15
CA ALA A 57 20.75 24.96 4.37
C ALA A 57 19.25 25.03 4.05
N THR A 58 18.48 24.16 4.69
CA THR A 58 17.02 24.11 4.52
C THR A 58 16.32 23.82 5.84
N LYS A 59 15.05 24.20 5.90
CA LYS A 59 14.12 23.86 6.98
C LYS A 59 13.20 22.70 6.62
N ALA A 60 13.39 22.09 5.44
CA ALA A 60 12.56 21.00 4.98
C ALA A 60 12.61 19.82 5.98
N PRO A 61 11.46 19.40 6.53
CA PRO A 61 11.43 18.28 7.45
C PRO A 61 11.91 17.04 6.71
N TYR A 62 12.80 16.28 7.35
CA TYR A 62 13.40 15.04 6.82
C TYR A 62 14.38 15.18 5.64
N TRP A 63 14.68 16.40 5.16
CA TRP A 63 15.80 16.57 4.23
C TRP A 63 17.12 16.25 4.96
N PRO A 64 18.02 15.45 4.37
CA PRO A 64 19.17 14.90 5.08
C PRO A 64 20.31 15.92 5.25
N VAL A 65 20.10 17.17 4.85
CA VAL A 65 21.00 18.31 5.12
C VAL A 65 20.37 19.14 6.23
N GLY A 66 20.98 19.10 7.42
CA GLY A 66 20.53 19.87 8.57
C GLY A 66 20.72 21.39 8.40
N VAL A 67 20.20 22.16 9.36
CA VAL A 67 20.20 23.64 9.40
C VAL A 67 21.57 24.31 9.19
N GLY A 68 22.68 23.59 9.36
CA GLY A 68 24.04 24.12 9.17
C GLY A 68 24.55 24.13 7.73
N GLY A 69 23.88 23.46 6.78
CA GLY A 69 24.19 23.53 5.35
C GLY A 69 25.66 23.30 4.98
N ASN A 70 26.15 22.07 5.10
CA ASN A 70 27.33 21.60 4.38
C ASN A 70 27.48 20.09 4.62
N ARG A 71 27.54 19.28 3.55
CA ARG A 71 27.74 17.84 3.67
C ARG A 71 28.99 17.41 2.92
N PRO A 72 29.94 16.71 3.56
CA PRO A 72 31.12 16.21 2.87
C PRO A 72 30.72 15.18 1.81
N PRO A 73 31.53 15.00 0.74
CA PRO A 73 31.33 13.92 -0.23
C PRO A 73 31.19 12.57 0.45
N ALA A 74 30.36 11.69 -0.13
CA ALA A 74 30.18 10.35 0.38
C ALA A 74 31.52 9.58 0.25
N LYS A 75 32.25 9.43 1.35
CA LYS A 75 33.40 8.52 1.42
C LYS A 75 32.89 7.12 1.71
N ILE A 76 32.36 6.45 0.69
CA ILE A 76 32.12 5.01 0.77
C ILE A 76 33.40 4.33 0.29
N PRO A 77 34.11 3.56 1.16
CA PRO A 77 35.29 2.83 0.73
C PRO A 77 34.88 1.87 -0.39
N VAL A 78 35.36 2.11 -1.61
CA VAL A 78 35.21 1.16 -2.71
C VAL A 78 36.33 0.15 -2.55
N PRO A 79 36.03 -1.16 -2.37
CA PRO A 79 37.07 -2.17 -2.43
C PRO A 79 37.72 -2.09 -3.82
N LEU A 80 39.03 -1.89 -3.88
CA LEU A 80 39.79 -2.08 -5.10
C LEU A 80 39.55 -3.53 -5.60
N PRO A 81 39.30 -3.75 -6.90
CA PRO A 81 39.13 -5.09 -7.42
C PRO A 81 40.37 -5.94 -7.08
N PRO A 82 40.21 -7.13 -6.48
CA PRO A 82 41.35 -7.98 -6.15
C PRO A 82 42.03 -8.44 -7.44
N SER A 83 43.34 -8.20 -7.55
CA SER A 83 44.19 -8.90 -8.51
C SER A 83 44.14 -10.41 -8.23
N HIS A 84 43.86 -11.20 -9.26
CA HIS A 84 43.81 -12.67 -9.23
C HIS A 84 44.96 -13.28 -8.43
N LEU A 85 44.67 -13.95 -7.31
CA LEU A 85 45.48 -15.03 -6.74
C LEU A 85 44.61 -15.92 -5.84
N THR A 86 44.76 -17.22 -6.03
CA THR A 86 44.01 -18.36 -5.49
C THR A 86 44.23 -18.59 -3.99
N LYS A 87 43.19 -19.00 -3.24
CA LYS A 87 43.06 -20.30 -2.52
C LYS A 87 41.98 -20.29 -1.40
N ASN A 88 41.40 -21.48 -1.26
CA ASN A 88 40.47 -22.04 -0.28
C ASN A 88 40.63 -21.58 1.19
N ASP A 89 39.52 -21.46 1.92
CA ASP A 89 39.18 -22.44 2.98
C ASP A 89 37.77 -22.26 3.55
N GLU A 90 37.20 -23.38 3.97
CA GLU A 90 35.89 -23.58 4.58
C GLU A 90 35.72 -22.86 5.94
N ARG A 91 34.47 -22.50 6.29
CA ARG A 91 33.87 -22.89 7.58
C ARG A 91 32.37 -22.60 7.65
N VAL A 92 31.64 -23.69 7.86
CA VAL A 92 30.23 -23.79 8.25
C VAL A 92 30.05 -23.27 9.68
N GLY A 93 28.96 -22.54 9.92
CA GLY A 93 28.55 -22.12 11.26
C GLY A 93 27.11 -21.63 11.28
N ASN A 94 26.19 -22.54 11.63
CA ASN A 94 24.79 -22.30 11.99
C ASN A 94 24.64 -21.10 12.95
N ASN A 95 23.53 -20.36 12.81
CA ASN A 95 22.70 -19.93 13.95
C ASN A 95 21.36 -19.36 13.46
N LEU A 96 20.35 -20.25 13.41
CA LEU A 96 18.95 -19.89 13.62
C LEU A 96 18.78 -19.52 15.10
N SER A 97 18.43 -18.26 15.40
CA SER A 97 17.62 -17.86 16.56
C SER A 97 17.55 -16.34 16.66
N ARG A 98 16.41 -15.75 16.29
CA ARG A 98 15.83 -14.52 16.88
C ARG A 98 14.53 -14.15 16.14
N PHE A 99 13.50 -14.95 16.39
CA PHE A 99 12.10 -14.58 16.20
C PHE A 99 11.48 -14.59 17.58
N ASP A 100 11.60 -13.50 18.35
CA ASP A 100 11.08 -13.47 19.73
C ASP A 100 10.82 -12.05 20.28
N ASP A 101 10.39 -11.09 19.45
CA ASP A 101 10.07 -9.74 19.93
C ASP A 101 8.76 -9.17 19.35
N LEU A 102 7.66 -9.93 19.47
CA LEU A 102 6.30 -9.42 19.23
C LEU A 102 5.29 -9.96 20.26
N LYS A 103 5.57 -9.74 21.56
CA LYS A 103 4.67 -10.07 22.69
C LYS A 103 4.27 -8.82 23.48
N SER A 104 3.65 -7.85 22.82
CA SER A 104 3.05 -6.70 23.52
C SER A 104 1.77 -6.20 22.86
N TYR A 105 0.79 -7.10 22.69
CA TYR A 105 -0.64 -6.78 22.60
C TYR A 105 -1.40 -7.99 23.15
N SER A 106 -1.32 -8.18 24.46
CA SER A 106 -2.06 -9.21 25.20
C SER A 106 -3.53 -8.82 25.32
N ASN A 107 -4.30 -9.10 24.26
CA ASN A 107 -5.73 -9.44 24.27
C ASN A 107 -6.16 -9.93 22.87
N ILE A 108 -5.31 -10.72 22.19
CA ILE A 108 -5.72 -11.38 20.93
C ILE A 108 -6.71 -12.48 21.34
N LYS A 109 -8.01 -12.16 21.25
CA LYS A 109 -9.04 -13.17 21.04
C LYS A 109 -8.56 -13.96 19.83
N THR A 110 -8.28 -15.26 19.96
CA THR A 110 -7.92 -16.11 18.83
C THR A 110 -9.14 -16.21 17.92
N LEU A 111 -9.29 -15.24 17.02
CA LEU A 111 -10.37 -15.20 16.06
C LEU A 111 -10.20 -16.40 15.14
N SER A 112 -11.18 -17.28 15.21
CA SER A 112 -11.19 -18.56 14.54
C SER A 112 -12.50 -18.64 13.78
N ARG A 113 -12.47 -19.15 12.54
CA ARG A 113 -13.69 -19.37 11.78
C ARG A 113 -14.68 -20.20 12.63
N PRO A 114 -15.92 -19.73 12.83
CA PRO A 114 -16.87 -20.43 13.69
C PRO A 114 -17.28 -21.78 13.08
N GLN A 115 -17.58 -22.77 13.92
CA GLN A 115 -18.03 -24.09 13.46
C GLN A 115 -19.47 -24.07 12.91
N GLN A 116 -20.29 -23.10 13.36
CA GLN A 116 -21.65 -22.88 12.90
C GLN A 116 -21.87 -21.40 12.63
N PHE A 117 -22.57 -21.08 11.54
CA PHE A 117 -22.88 -19.70 11.16
C PHE A 117 -24.29 -19.32 11.58
N SER A 118 -24.43 -18.08 12.04
CA SER A 118 -25.75 -17.45 12.14
C SER A 118 -26.31 -17.19 10.74
N GLU A 119 -27.60 -16.87 10.65
CA GLU A 119 -28.21 -16.50 9.37
C GLU A 119 -27.51 -15.30 8.75
N GLU A 120 -27.23 -14.28 9.56
CA GLU A 120 -26.50 -13.07 9.16
C GLU A 120 -25.08 -13.39 8.72
N GLY A 121 -24.40 -14.31 9.41
CA GLY A 121 -23.05 -14.74 9.03
C GLY A 121 -22.99 -15.47 7.69
N ARG A 122 -24.05 -16.21 7.33
CA ARG A 122 -24.18 -16.85 6.00
C ARG A 122 -24.43 -15.82 4.92
N VAL A 123 -25.31 -14.84 5.19
CA VAL A 123 -25.56 -13.72 4.27
C VAL A 123 -24.27 -12.93 4.06
N LEU A 124 -23.52 -12.65 5.12
CA LEU A 124 -22.24 -11.95 5.06
C LEU A 124 -21.20 -12.73 4.26
N GLU A 125 -21.08 -14.05 4.46
CA GLU A 125 -20.18 -14.89 3.67
C GLU A 125 -20.50 -14.83 2.18
N VAL A 126 -21.78 -14.99 1.81
CA VAL A 126 -22.22 -14.92 0.41
C VAL A 126 -21.98 -13.55 -0.19
N ALA A 127 -22.24 -12.47 0.57
CA ALA A 127 -22.00 -11.10 0.12
C ALA A 127 -20.50 -10.84 -0.15
N ILE A 128 -19.61 -11.29 0.75
CA ILE A 128 -18.16 -11.18 0.58
C ILE A 128 -17.70 -11.97 -0.65
N GLN A 129 -18.22 -13.19 -0.83
CA GLN A 129 -17.89 -14.03 -2.00
C GLN A 129 -18.31 -13.36 -3.31
N ALA A 130 -19.54 -12.83 -3.37
CA ALA A 130 -20.06 -12.16 -4.55
C ALA A 130 -19.25 -10.89 -4.88
N ALA A 131 -18.94 -10.06 -3.89
CA ALA A 131 -18.14 -8.85 -4.07
C ALA A 131 -16.72 -9.18 -4.55
N ALA A 132 -16.04 -10.14 -3.92
CA ALA A 132 -14.70 -10.55 -4.32
C ALA A 132 -14.68 -11.14 -5.74
N ALA A 133 -15.67 -11.96 -6.10
CA ALA A 133 -15.80 -12.50 -7.45
C ALA A 133 -16.01 -11.41 -8.50
N ALA A 134 -16.86 -10.40 -8.21
CA ALA A 134 -17.07 -9.26 -9.10
C ALA A 134 -15.76 -8.49 -9.34
N VAL A 135 -14.99 -8.21 -8.28
CA VAL A 135 -13.68 -7.54 -8.38
C VAL A 135 -12.68 -8.35 -9.20
N ILE A 136 -12.61 -9.66 -8.97
CA ILE A 136 -11.72 -10.57 -9.73
C ILE A 136 -12.05 -10.54 -11.22
N ASN A 137 -13.34 -10.59 -11.58
CA ASN A 137 -13.78 -10.59 -12.97
C ASN A 137 -13.54 -9.25 -13.67
N LEU A 138 -13.42 -8.15 -12.91
CA LEU A 138 -13.14 -6.82 -13.43
C LEU A 138 -11.64 -6.54 -13.61
N ARG A 139 -10.75 -7.46 -13.24
CA ARG A 139 -9.28 -7.26 -13.27
C ARG A 139 -8.78 -6.64 -14.57
N ASP A 140 -9.11 -7.24 -15.71
CA ASP A 140 -8.54 -6.83 -16.99
C ASP A 140 -9.12 -5.46 -17.43
N SER A 141 -10.42 -5.26 -17.25
CA SER A 141 -11.08 -3.97 -17.50
C SER A 141 -10.51 -2.85 -16.62
N LEU A 142 -10.25 -3.13 -15.33
CA LEU A 142 -9.67 -2.16 -14.40
C LEU A 142 -8.24 -1.79 -14.80
N ASN A 143 -7.41 -2.75 -15.20
CA ASN A 143 -6.07 -2.47 -15.74
C ASN A 143 -6.16 -1.66 -17.05
N GLU A 144 -7.11 -1.98 -17.93
CA GLU A 144 -7.32 -1.23 -19.16
C GLU A 144 -7.69 0.23 -18.88
N TRP A 145 -8.63 0.47 -17.96
CA TRP A 145 -9.05 1.82 -17.59
C TRP A 145 -7.95 2.60 -16.89
N ASP A 146 -7.23 1.94 -15.99
CA ASP A 146 -6.12 2.53 -15.25
C ASP A 146 -4.94 2.87 -16.17
N SER A 147 -4.63 2.02 -17.17
CA SER A 147 -3.55 2.29 -18.13
C SER A 147 -3.73 3.58 -18.95
N LYS A 148 -4.96 4.11 -19.04
CA LYS A 148 -5.28 5.36 -19.77
C LYS A 148 -4.89 6.61 -18.98
N ALA A 149 -4.73 6.53 -17.66
CA ALA A 149 -4.48 7.70 -16.81
C ALA A 149 -3.53 7.44 -15.62
N GLY A 150 -3.12 6.21 -15.39
CA GLY A 150 -2.25 5.70 -14.34
C GLY A 150 -1.23 4.71 -14.91
N ASP A 151 -0.74 3.79 -14.07
CA ASP A 151 0.28 2.81 -14.44
C ASP A 151 -0.28 1.46 -14.91
N GLY A 152 -1.60 1.26 -14.81
CA GLY A 152 -2.29 0.10 -15.36
C GLY A 152 -2.22 -1.12 -14.46
N ASP A 153 -1.94 -0.95 -13.17
CA ASP A 153 -1.80 -2.04 -12.21
C ASP A 153 -3.02 -2.21 -11.27
N CYS A 154 -3.95 -1.25 -11.26
CA CYS A 154 -5.06 -1.19 -10.31
C CYS A 154 -5.88 -2.49 -10.25
N GLY A 155 -6.23 -3.06 -11.41
CA GLY A 155 -6.97 -4.32 -11.49
C GLY A 155 -6.18 -5.50 -10.95
N SER A 156 -4.88 -5.57 -11.22
CA SER A 156 -3.98 -6.60 -10.67
C SER A 156 -3.85 -6.48 -9.15
N THR A 157 -3.78 -5.25 -8.63
CA THR A 157 -3.74 -4.96 -7.19
C THR A 157 -5.05 -5.38 -6.52
N MET A 158 -6.20 -4.98 -7.06
CA MET A 158 -7.53 -5.38 -6.57
C MET A 158 -7.75 -6.90 -6.61
N PHE A 159 -7.29 -7.57 -7.67
CA PHE A 159 -7.35 -9.04 -7.79
C PHE A 159 -6.61 -9.75 -6.65
N ARG A 160 -5.42 -9.27 -6.26
CA ARG A 160 -4.65 -9.84 -5.14
C ARG A 160 -5.41 -9.70 -3.83
N GLY A 161 -6.00 -8.53 -3.57
CA GLY A 161 -6.83 -8.28 -2.37
C GLY A 161 -8.03 -9.20 -2.28
N ALA A 162 -8.83 -9.26 -3.34
CA ALA A 162 -10.02 -10.10 -3.41
C ALA A 162 -9.69 -11.59 -3.24
N THR A 163 -8.60 -12.05 -3.86
CA THR A 163 -8.13 -13.44 -3.71
C THR A 163 -7.72 -13.74 -2.26
N ALA A 164 -6.96 -12.84 -1.63
CA ALA A 164 -6.55 -13.01 -0.24
C ALA A 164 -7.74 -13.04 0.73
N ILE A 165 -8.77 -12.21 0.50
CA ILE A 165 -10.02 -12.27 1.27
C ILE A 165 -10.67 -13.65 1.15
N LEU A 166 -10.82 -14.18 -0.08
CA LEU A 166 -11.44 -15.48 -0.29
C LEU A 166 -10.65 -16.64 0.35
N GLU A 167 -9.33 -16.55 0.36
CA GLU A 167 -8.45 -17.54 0.98
C GLU A 167 -8.48 -17.46 2.52
N ASP A 168 -8.38 -16.26 3.08
CA ASP A 168 -8.34 -16.04 4.53
C ASP A 168 -9.72 -16.28 5.16
N MET A 169 -10.80 -15.91 4.49
CA MET A 169 -12.17 -16.13 4.96
C MET A 169 -12.49 -17.60 5.20
N LYS A 170 -11.96 -18.50 4.35
CA LYS A 170 -12.12 -19.95 4.50
C LYS A 170 -11.46 -20.49 5.76
N LYS A 171 -10.50 -19.76 6.35
CA LYS A 171 -9.65 -20.24 7.43
C LYS A 171 -9.87 -19.48 8.75
N TYR A 172 -10.05 -18.15 8.70
CA TYR A 172 -9.84 -17.29 9.86
C TYR A 172 -11.03 -16.38 10.19
N TYR A 173 -11.88 -16.01 9.22
CA TYR A 173 -12.83 -14.91 9.44
C TYR A 173 -13.95 -15.28 10.43
N PRO A 174 -14.20 -14.42 11.43
CA PRO A 174 -15.25 -14.62 12.42
C PRO A 174 -16.61 -14.14 11.89
N LEU A 175 -17.12 -14.80 10.83
CA LEU A 175 -18.30 -14.39 10.04
C LEU A 175 -19.60 -14.09 10.84
N ASN A 176 -19.70 -14.53 12.09
CA ASN A 176 -20.83 -14.19 12.98
C ASN A 176 -20.68 -12.82 13.66
N ASP A 177 -19.53 -12.17 13.52
CA ASP A 177 -19.24 -10.82 13.98
C ASP A 177 -18.85 -9.97 12.77
N ALA A 178 -19.79 -9.15 12.30
CA ALA A 178 -19.59 -8.34 11.11
C ALA A 178 -18.48 -7.30 11.30
N THR A 179 -18.32 -6.74 12.51
CA THR A 179 -17.30 -5.73 12.80
C THR A 179 -15.92 -6.35 12.69
N GLU A 180 -15.73 -7.49 13.34
CA GLU A 180 -14.46 -8.19 13.34
C GLU A 180 -14.15 -8.81 11.95
N THR A 181 -15.16 -9.27 11.23
CA THR A 181 -15.01 -9.76 9.86
C THR A 181 -14.50 -8.64 8.93
N VAL A 182 -15.05 -7.43 9.04
CA VAL A 182 -14.59 -6.27 8.25
C VAL A 182 -13.16 -5.90 8.62
N TYR A 183 -12.81 -5.98 9.90
CA TYR A 183 -11.43 -5.75 10.37
C TYR A 183 -10.44 -6.77 9.77
N GLU A 184 -10.79 -8.05 9.75
CA GLU A 184 -9.97 -9.11 9.13
C GLU A 184 -9.86 -8.92 7.60
N MET A 185 -10.92 -8.48 6.92
CA MET A 185 -10.85 -8.08 5.50
C MET A 185 -9.83 -6.97 5.27
N GLY A 186 -9.84 -5.94 6.11
CA GLY A 186 -8.86 -4.86 6.06
C GLY A 186 -7.43 -5.36 6.28
N SER A 187 -7.24 -6.34 7.17
CA SER A 187 -5.95 -6.99 7.44
C SER A 187 -5.46 -7.81 6.24
N SER A 188 -6.31 -8.60 5.61
CA SER A 188 -6.00 -9.35 4.40
C SER A 188 -5.63 -8.43 3.23
N ILE A 189 -6.43 -7.38 2.99
CA ILE A 189 -6.17 -6.39 1.93
C ILE A 189 -4.82 -5.71 2.16
N ARG A 190 -4.55 -5.18 3.37
CA ARG A 190 -3.26 -4.54 3.70
C ARG A 190 -2.09 -5.43 3.33
N ARG A 191 -2.15 -6.69 3.77
CA ARG A 191 -1.06 -7.65 3.65
C ARG A 191 -0.65 -7.87 2.19
N VAL A 192 -1.58 -7.75 1.25
CA VAL A 192 -1.33 -8.10 -0.16
C VAL A 192 -1.40 -6.93 -1.14
N MET A 193 -2.13 -5.86 -0.82
CA MET A 193 -2.27 -4.66 -1.66
C MET A 193 -1.38 -3.50 -1.20
N GLY A 194 -0.91 -3.49 0.06
CA GLY A 194 -0.15 -2.38 0.63
C GLY A 194 -1.04 -1.17 0.95
N GLY A 195 -1.37 -0.95 2.23
CA GLY A 195 -2.23 0.17 2.65
C GLY A 195 -2.56 0.16 4.15
N THR A 196 -2.94 1.32 4.71
CA THR A 196 -3.26 1.50 6.14
C THR A 196 -4.74 1.16 6.47
N ARG A 197 -5.13 1.23 7.76
CA ARG A 197 -6.26 0.48 8.36
C ARG A 197 -7.60 0.88 7.71
N ALA A 198 -8.38 -0.10 7.27
CA ALA A 198 -9.75 0.10 6.83
C ALA A 198 -10.69 -0.41 7.93
N ASP A 199 -11.33 0.53 8.64
CA ASP A 199 -12.53 0.27 9.45
C ASP A 199 -13.76 0.65 8.62
N ALA A 200 -14.95 0.23 9.06
CA ALA A 200 -16.28 0.35 8.43
C ALA A 200 -16.47 1.47 7.37
N LEU A 201 -17.30 1.23 6.35
CA LEU A 201 -17.43 2.02 5.12
C LEU A 201 -17.36 3.57 5.25
N GLU A 202 -18.08 4.20 6.19
CA GLU A 202 -17.98 5.66 6.44
C GLU A 202 -16.59 6.07 6.97
N ALA A 203 -16.02 5.28 7.89
CA ALA A 203 -14.67 5.47 8.39
C ALA A 203 -13.61 5.18 7.31
N ALA A 204 -13.84 4.21 6.42
CA ALA A 204 -12.99 3.96 5.26
C ALA A 204 -13.01 5.15 4.28
N ILE A 205 -14.19 5.69 3.95
CA ILE A 205 -14.34 6.89 3.12
C ILE A 205 -13.61 8.08 3.77
N ALA A 206 -13.83 8.29 5.06
CA ALA A 206 -13.17 9.35 5.82
C ALA A 206 -11.65 9.18 5.88
N ALA A 207 -11.14 7.95 6.02
CA ALA A 207 -9.72 7.64 6.00
C ALA A 207 -9.10 7.91 4.62
N VAL A 208 -9.74 7.45 3.54
CA VAL A 208 -9.28 7.71 2.16
C VAL A 208 -9.24 9.21 1.88
N SER A 209 -10.25 9.96 2.33
CA SER A 209 -10.27 11.41 2.16
C SER A 209 -9.19 12.12 3.00
N LYS A 210 -9.04 11.74 4.28
CA LYS A 210 -8.10 12.36 5.22
C LYS A 210 -6.64 12.09 4.90
N TYR A 211 -6.30 10.85 4.56
CA TYR A 211 -4.91 10.44 4.34
C TYR A 211 -4.50 10.52 2.87
N GLY A 212 -5.44 10.38 1.92
CA GLY A 212 -5.20 10.49 0.49
C GLY A 212 -5.46 11.89 -0.08
N GLY A 213 -6.06 12.82 0.68
CA GLY A 213 -6.38 14.17 0.21
C GLY A 213 -7.50 14.24 -0.84
N ALA A 214 -8.14 13.12 -1.16
CA ALA A 214 -9.19 13.03 -2.16
C ALA A 214 -10.56 13.49 -1.62
N ARG A 215 -11.39 14.07 -2.48
CA ARG A 215 -12.79 14.44 -2.19
C ARG A 215 -13.69 14.05 -3.35
N ALA A 216 -15.01 14.11 -3.15
CA ALA A 216 -15.96 14.00 -4.25
C ALA A 216 -15.63 15.05 -5.34
N GLY A 217 -15.75 14.64 -6.60
CA GLY A 217 -15.38 15.39 -7.80
C GLY A 217 -13.91 15.22 -8.24
N TYR A 218 -13.11 14.41 -7.55
CA TYR A 218 -11.67 14.27 -7.86
C TYR A 218 -11.34 13.13 -8.82
N ARG A 219 -12.35 12.44 -9.34
CA ARG A 219 -12.20 11.29 -10.23
C ARG A 219 -11.54 10.11 -9.52
N THR A 220 -12.06 9.76 -8.35
CA THR A 220 -11.55 8.67 -7.48
C THR A 220 -12.66 7.70 -7.08
N LEU A 221 -12.30 6.62 -6.39
CA LEU A 221 -13.28 5.67 -5.82
C LEU A 221 -14.33 6.36 -4.92
N LEU A 222 -13.99 7.52 -4.32
CA LEU A 222 -14.91 8.29 -3.49
C LEU A 222 -16.15 8.79 -4.27
N ASP A 223 -16.03 8.99 -5.58
CA ASP A 223 -17.14 9.43 -6.42
C ASP A 223 -18.23 8.35 -6.54
N ALA A 224 -17.88 7.09 -6.34
CA ALA A 224 -18.83 5.98 -6.23
C ALA A 224 -19.26 5.73 -4.77
N LEU A 225 -18.31 5.72 -3.83
CA LEU A 225 -18.60 5.32 -2.45
C LEU A 225 -19.40 6.35 -1.64
N ILE A 226 -19.17 7.64 -1.86
CA ILE A 226 -19.89 8.69 -1.11
C ILE A 226 -21.39 8.67 -1.45
N PRO A 227 -21.81 8.71 -2.73
CA PRO A 227 -23.24 8.60 -3.07
C PRO A 227 -23.88 7.31 -2.54
N ALA A 228 -23.19 6.18 -2.66
CA ALA A 228 -23.68 4.89 -2.16
C ALA A 228 -23.94 4.92 -0.65
N SER A 229 -22.99 5.45 0.13
CA SER A 229 -23.12 5.55 1.59
C SER A 229 -24.24 6.49 2.02
N LEU A 230 -24.43 7.60 1.29
CA LEU A 230 -25.51 8.55 1.58
C LEU A 230 -26.88 7.93 1.34
N VAL A 231 -27.08 7.29 0.18
CA VAL A 231 -28.34 6.61 -0.15
C VAL A 231 -28.62 5.48 0.83
N LEU A 232 -27.63 4.64 1.14
CA LEU A 232 -27.82 3.54 2.09
C LEU A 232 -28.28 4.06 3.46
N LYS A 233 -27.62 5.11 3.97
CA LYS A 233 -27.96 5.72 5.26
C LYS A 233 -29.35 6.32 5.27
N GLU A 234 -29.72 7.05 4.21
CA GLU A 234 -31.04 7.65 4.06
C GLU A 234 -32.12 6.58 4.09
N ARG A 235 -31.98 5.53 3.28
CA ARG A 235 -32.96 4.45 3.12
C ARG A 235 -33.13 3.62 4.40
N LEU A 236 -32.03 3.25 5.04
CA LEU A 236 -32.08 2.55 6.33
C LEU A 236 -32.68 3.41 7.44
N THR A 237 -32.42 4.73 7.44
CA THR A 237 -33.03 5.65 8.43
C THR A 237 -34.53 5.82 8.18
N ALA A 238 -34.96 5.76 6.92
CA ALA A 238 -36.38 5.78 6.54
C ALA A 238 -37.11 4.48 6.91
N GLY A 239 -36.38 3.42 7.26
CA GLY A 239 -36.95 2.11 7.60
C GLY A 239 -37.26 1.24 6.38
N ASP A 240 -36.67 1.56 5.22
CA ASP A 240 -36.78 0.73 4.01
C ASP A 240 -36.16 -0.67 4.26
N ASP A 241 -36.60 -1.66 3.48
CA ASP A 241 -36.00 -2.99 3.53
C ASP A 241 -34.49 -2.93 3.24
N PRO A 242 -33.63 -3.59 4.03
CA PRO A 242 -32.18 -3.52 3.83
C PRO A 242 -31.72 -3.96 2.45
N ALA A 243 -32.33 -4.99 1.84
CA ALA A 243 -31.93 -5.45 0.52
C ALA A 243 -32.24 -4.40 -0.55
N ASP A 244 -33.43 -3.79 -0.50
CA ASP A 244 -33.80 -2.69 -1.39
C ASP A 244 -32.88 -1.47 -1.20
N ALA A 245 -32.56 -1.14 0.06
CA ALA A 245 -31.62 -0.06 0.38
C ALA A 245 -30.22 -0.32 -0.20
N PHE A 246 -29.73 -1.57 -0.17
CA PHE A 246 -28.46 -1.96 -0.79
C PHE A 246 -28.49 -1.90 -2.32
N VAL A 247 -29.61 -2.27 -2.94
CA VAL A 247 -29.78 -2.15 -4.41
C VAL A 247 -29.70 -0.67 -4.82
N LEU A 248 -30.45 0.20 -4.16
CA LEU A 248 -30.43 1.65 -4.44
C LEU A 248 -29.05 2.27 -4.18
N ALA A 249 -28.35 1.82 -3.12
CA ALA A 249 -26.99 2.25 -2.86
C ALA A 249 -26.02 1.81 -3.97
N SER A 250 -26.20 0.61 -4.53
CA SER A 250 -25.40 0.12 -5.66
C SER A 250 -25.66 0.92 -6.93
N GLU A 251 -26.90 1.32 -7.19
CA GLU A 251 -27.25 2.19 -8.33
C GLU A 251 -26.60 3.57 -8.19
N ALA A 252 -26.62 4.13 -6.98
CA ALA A 252 -25.95 5.40 -6.68
C ALA A 252 -24.43 5.29 -6.86
N ALA A 253 -23.83 4.17 -6.47
CA ALA A 253 -22.41 3.90 -6.70
C ALA A 253 -22.07 3.89 -8.19
N LEU A 254 -22.91 3.22 -9.00
CA LEU A 254 -22.73 3.13 -10.44
C LEU A 254 -22.84 4.50 -11.11
N ALA A 255 -23.88 5.29 -10.75
CA ALA A 255 -24.05 6.65 -11.26
C ALA A 255 -22.85 7.54 -10.89
N GLY A 256 -22.36 7.41 -9.66
CA GLY A 256 -21.16 8.08 -9.18
C GLY A 256 -19.91 7.72 -10.00
N ALA A 257 -19.66 6.43 -10.22
CA ALA A 257 -18.57 5.94 -11.05
C ALA A 257 -18.68 6.43 -12.51
N GLU A 258 -19.87 6.38 -13.11
CA GLU A 258 -20.11 6.84 -14.48
C GLU A 258 -19.84 8.34 -14.66
N SER A 259 -20.19 9.16 -13.66
CA SER A 259 -19.93 10.59 -13.69
C SER A 259 -18.44 10.95 -13.80
N THR A 260 -17.54 10.06 -13.35
CA THR A 260 -16.10 10.27 -13.40
C THR A 260 -15.53 10.38 -14.82
N LYS A 261 -16.24 9.82 -15.83
CA LYS A 261 -15.83 9.89 -17.25
C LYS A 261 -15.68 11.34 -17.74
N LEU A 262 -16.39 12.28 -17.13
CA LEU A 262 -16.41 13.69 -17.50
C LEU A 262 -15.58 14.58 -16.56
N MET A 263 -14.95 14.00 -15.53
CA MET A 263 -14.19 14.75 -14.53
C MET A 263 -12.71 14.86 -14.90
N GLN A 264 -12.08 15.98 -14.52
CA GLN A 264 -10.63 16.09 -14.52
C GLN A 264 -10.07 15.54 -13.20
N ALA A 265 -9.04 14.71 -13.29
CA ALA A 265 -8.33 14.22 -12.11
C ALA A 265 -7.60 15.38 -11.43
N GLN A 266 -7.85 15.56 -10.12
CA GLN A 266 -7.25 16.65 -9.33
C GLN A 266 -6.31 16.14 -8.22
N VAL A 267 -6.22 14.83 -8.03
CA VAL A 267 -5.24 14.23 -7.11
C VAL A 267 -3.92 14.08 -7.86
N THR A 268 -2.96 14.93 -7.54
CA THR A 268 -1.55 14.73 -7.88
C THR A 268 -0.87 14.02 -6.72
N PHE A 269 -0.41 12.79 -6.95
CA PHE A 269 0.45 12.04 -6.03
C PHE A 269 1.93 12.42 -6.21
#